data_AF-A0A7Z0A9J8-F1
#
_entry.id   AF-A0A7Z0A9J8-F1
#
_cell.length_a   1.000
_cell.length_b   1.000
_cell.length_c   1.000
_cell.angle_alpha   90.00
_cell.angle_beta   90.00
_cell.angle_gamma   90.00
#
_symmetry.space_group_name_H-M   'P 1'
#
loop_
_entity.id
_entity.type
_entity.pdbx_description
1 polymer ?
#
loop_
_entity_poly.entity_id
_entity_poly.type
_entity_poly.pdbx_seq_one_letter_code
_entity_poly.pdbx_strand_id
1 'polypeptide(L)'
;MQPDLQRRERVVTEFRSRRKTPNGEFPNIHDLESTCDRATKAVLRALSGAARSDRTSDSLVAAYASLDRLVASWQNLLPRPQRNRGRIIGNALQRYSEAAEQFLEALIAPDMITAQEYERQGNQFFKEAANKLAALKQLDEVDEVFAESSPADSLNSIGRAARQLAGQESSLDELDRALRSGVGWESASEGMGLQAHAIQSLALSSFDLESFTQVLRASDAAAGLAGKKFVHSKEWKQRHARAAAFLGSAVASVHQAIFTAGGSDFEIVHRAVEAIATLRDGVLRHALATIMASSREQYLRLARKNAGAVIGKAASSIPALLLDENLTKALRDAGAHADIDLSETAVRIDDVHFSMDHFIDRFLAYLETTVATFVGVVLATARLGVEFEYNDYLAPRDRDAAVALFLGAFDLRSESVDVLDNDLIIYAQGPEPDWMPLAAALSVMYPNSITRATIRVVTRATEHSFVTSLDRFRTYTDGIETLGAKQSILGIIAIAAASRLDGDSPLSEDEWDRAAGAIIDREEGDDLRAWVRNVRALRGYAREAENAHVASACVRALADLRR
;
A
#
# COMPACT_ATOMS: atom_id res chain seq x y z
N MET A 1 -19.09 25.85 53.76
CA MET A 1 -19.42 24.83 52.75
C MET A 1 -20.75 25.20 52.11
N GLN A 2 -20.80 25.32 50.78
CA GLN A 2 -22.00 25.71 50.06
C GLN A 2 -22.98 24.52 49.95
N PRO A 3 -24.27 24.66 50.30
CA PRO A 3 -25.28 23.59 50.25
C PRO A 3 -25.42 22.90 48.88
N ASP A 4 -25.07 23.62 47.82
CA ASP A 4 -25.13 23.12 46.45
C ASP A 4 -24.02 22.10 46.11
N LEU A 5 -22.81 22.28 46.65
CA LEU A 5 -21.72 21.31 46.47
C LEU A 5 -22.06 19.98 47.15
N GLN A 6 -22.58 20.02 48.38
CA GLN A 6 -23.01 18.82 49.11
C GLN A 6 -24.14 18.07 48.39
N ARG A 7 -25.03 18.79 47.69
CA ARG A 7 -26.05 18.18 46.83
C ARG A 7 -25.39 17.43 45.67
N ARG A 8 -24.47 18.09 44.94
CA ARG A 8 -23.77 17.50 43.79
C ARG A 8 -22.93 16.27 44.21
N GLU A 9 -22.20 16.35 45.31
CA GLU A 9 -21.44 15.22 45.89
C GLU A 9 -22.35 14.03 46.21
N ARG A 10 -23.52 14.28 46.80
CA ARG A 10 -24.50 13.22 47.10
C ARG A 10 -25.01 12.54 45.83
N VAL A 11 -25.37 13.32 44.81
CA VAL A 11 -25.85 12.81 43.52
C VAL A 11 -24.78 11.97 42.82
N VAL A 12 -23.52 12.44 42.80
CA VAL A 12 -22.41 11.71 42.18
C VAL A 12 -22.05 10.45 42.96
N THR A 13 -22.10 10.50 44.30
CA THR A 13 -21.87 9.31 45.15
C THR A 13 -22.95 8.25 44.90
N GLU A 14 -24.22 8.65 44.86
CA GLU A 14 -25.34 7.77 44.54
C GLU A 14 -25.18 7.17 43.13
N PHE A 15 -24.83 7.99 42.14
CA PHE A 15 -24.51 7.54 40.79
C PHE A 15 -23.42 6.46 40.79
N ARG A 16 -22.26 6.72 41.41
CA ARG A 16 -21.13 5.77 41.45
C ARG A 16 -21.53 4.44 42.08
N SER A 17 -22.39 4.45 43.09
CA SER A 17 -22.90 3.22 43.74
C SER A 17 -23.91 2.43 42.89
N ARG A 18 -24.63 3.09 41.97
CA ARG A 18 -25.71 2.49 41.17
C ARG A 18 -25.28 2.12 39.75
N ARG A 19 -24.20 2.71 39.24
CA ARG A 19 -23.62 2.39 37.93
C ARG A 19 -23.16 0.93 37.91
N LYS A 20 -23.51 0.19 36.86
CA LYS A 20 -23.11 -1.21 36.65
C LYS A 20 -22.39 -1.35 35.31
N THR A 21 -21.39 -2.21 35.26
CA THR A 21 -20.75 -2.61 34.01
C THR A 21 -21.76 -3.41 33.18
N PRO A 22 -22.08 -2.99 31.95
CA PRO A 22 -23.00 -3.72 31.10
C PRO A 22 -22.37 -4.97 30.48
N ASN A 23 -23.20 -5.95 30.12
CA ASN A 23 -22.80 -7.04 29.23
C ASN A 23 -22.82 -6.53 27.78
N GLY A 24 -21.75 -6.78 27.02
CA GLY A 24 -21.66 -6.34 25.62
C GLY A 24 -22.49 -7.21 24.68
N GLU A 25 -23.22 -6.57 23.77
CA GLU A 25 -23.83 -7.18 22.57
C GLU A 25 -23.01 -6.77 21.33
N PHE A 26 -23.15 -7.50 20.22
CA PHE A 26 -22.48 -7.15 18.96
C PHE A 26 -23.04 -5.82 18.39
N PRO A 27 -22.17 -4.87 18.00
CA PRO A 27 -22.61 -3.57 17.54
C PRO A 27 -23.11 -3.61 16.08
N ASN A 28 -24.13 -2.80 15.76
CA ASN A 28 -24.50 -2.49 14.38
C ASN A 28 -23.72 -1.26 13.89
N ILE A 29 -22.91 -1.44 12.85
CA ILE A 29 -22.07 -0.37 12.26
C ILE A 29 -22.94 0.74 11.66
N HIS A 30 -24.08 0.39 11.05
CA HIS A 30 -24.92 1.34 10.31
C HIS A 30 -25.60 2.40 11.20
N ASP A 31 -25.72 2.14 12.50
CA ASP A 31 -26.37 3.05 13.45
C ASP A 31 -25.37 3.83 14.33
N LEU A 32 -24.07 3.67 14.09
CA LEU A 32 -23.02 4.17 14.98
C LEU A 32 -23.10 5.67 15.23
N GLU A 33 -23.11 6.49 14.18
CA GLU A 33 -23.10 7.95 14.31
C GLU A 33 -24.32 8.45 15.10
N SER A 34 -25.51 7.94 14.75
CA SER A 34 -26.75 8.27 15.44
C SER A 34 -26.77 7.80 16.90
N THR A 35 -26.10 6.69 17.21
CA THR A 35 -26.07 6.11 18.56
C THR A 35 -25.04 6.84 19.44
N CYS A 36 -23.87 7.18 18.89
CA CYS A 36 -22.86 8.04 19.52
C CYS A 36 -23.43 9.42 19.87
N ASP A 37 -24.09 10.08 18.91
CA ASP A 37 -24.66 11.41 19.11
C ASP A 37 -25.76 11.38 20.19
N ARG A 38 -26.64 10.37 20.15
CA ARG A 38 -27.67 10.16 21.19
C ARG A 38 -27.06 9.92 22.58
N ALA A 39 -26.07 9.05 22.69
CA ALA A 39 -25.41 8.74 23.96
C ALA A 39 -24.69 9.98 24.53
N THR A 40 -23.97 10.72 23.68
CA THR A 40 -23.25 11.93 24.07
C THR A 40 -24.20 13.04 24.53
N LYS A 41 -25.26 13.31 23.76
CA LYS A 41 -26.29 14.28 24.14
C LYS A 41 -26.99 13.90 25.43
N ALA A 42 -27.24 12.60 25.67
CA ALA A 42 -27.83 12.12 26.91
C ALA A 42 -26.92 12.39 28.12
N VAL A 43 -25.62 12.10 28.01
CA VAL A 43 -24.63 12.34 29.07
C VAL A 43 -24.48 13.83 29.37
N LEU A 44 -24.33 14.67 28.34
CA LEU A 44 -24.22 16.12 28.52
C LEU A 44 -25.49 16.72 29.16
N ARG A 45 -26.68 16.26 28.76
CA ARG A 45 -27.94 16.68 29.40
C ARG A 45 -28.03 16.23 30.85
N ALA A 46 -27.62 15.00 31.17
CA ALA A 46 -27.62 14.49 32.53
C ALA A 46 -26.62 15.23 33.43
N LEU A 47 -25.41 15.53 32.92
CA LEU A 47 -24.41 16.35 33.62
C LEU A 47 -24.94 17.77 33.87
N SER A 48 -25.57 18.39 32.87
CA SER A 48 -26.20 19.71 33.04
C SER A 48 -27.37 19.70 34.03
N GLY A 49 -28.15 18.61 34.07
CA GLY A 49 -29.23 18.43 35.05
C GLY A 49 -28.70 18.32 36.47
N ALA A 50 -27.68 17.47 36.67
CA ALA A 50 -26.95 17.31 37.93
C ALA A 50 -26.36 18.63 38.44
N ALA A 51 -25.77 19.43 37.54
CA ALA A 51 -25.22 20.74 37.89
C ALA A 51 -26.30 21.69 38.43
N ARG A 52 -27.49 21.73 37.83
CA ARG A 52 -28.48 22.80 38.08
C ARG A 52 -29.54 22.46 39.12
N SER A 53 -30.16 21.28 39.02
CA SER A 53 -31.44 21.04 39.69
C SER A 53 -31.66 19.63 40.20
N ASP A 54 -30.98 18.62 39.63
CA ASP A 54 -31.29 17.23 39.95
C ASP A 54 -30.97 16.91 41.43
N ARG A 55 -31.83 16.08 42.01
CA ARG A 55 -31.74 15.64 43.41
C ARG A 55 -31.46 14.15 43.53
N THR A 56 -31.56 13.39 42.43
CA THR A 56 -31.31 11.94 42.36
C THR A 56 -30.32 11.65 41.23
N SER A 57 -29.71 10.47 41.27
CA SER A 57 -28.72 10.03 40.27
C SER A 57 -29.31 9.41 39.00
N ASP A 58 -30.63 9.25 38.90
CA ASP A 58 -31.28 8.42 37.87
C ASP A 58 -30.90 8.81 36.43
N SER A 59 -30.89 10.12 36.12
CA SER A 59 -30.49 10.65 34.81
C SER A 59 -29.04 10.34 34.46
N LEU A 60 -28.13 10.47 35.43
CA LEU A 60 -26.71 10.13 35.24
C LEU A 60 -26.54 8.61 35.05
N VAL A 61 -27.20 7.79 35.87
CA VAL A 61 -27.13 6.33 35.76
C VAL A 61 -27.62 5.87 34.39
N ALA A 62 -28.76 6.38 33.91
CA ALA A 62 -29.30 5.99 32.61
C ALA A 62 -28.40 6.42 31.44
N ALA A 63 -27.90 7.66 31.47
CA ALA A 63 -27.05 8.20 30.41
C ALA A 63 -25.70 7.48 30.31
N TYR A 64 -25.00 7.31 31.45
CA TYR A 64 -23.73 6.58 31.48
C TYR A 64 -23.90 5.09 31.21
N ALA A 65 -25.01 4.45 31.63
CA ALA A 65 -25.28 3.06 31.25
C ALA A 65 -25.48 2.89 29.73
N SER A 66 -25.92 3.93 29.02
CA SER A 66 -25.98 3.93 27.55
C SER A 66 -24.60 4.10 26.94
N LEU A 67 -23.77 5.00 27.49
CA LEU A 67 -22.40 5.22 27.05
C LEU A 67 -21.52 3.99 27.31
N ASP A 68 -21.59 3.40 28.50
CA ASP A 68 -20.84 2.19 28.88
C ASP A 68 -21.22 1.00 27.99
N ARG A 69 -22.51 0.86 27.64
CA ARG A 69 -22.95 -0.18 26.70
C ARG A 69 -22.35 0.03 25.32
N LEU A 70 -22.31 1.27 24.87
CA LEU A 70 -21.71 1.64 23.60
C LEU A 70 -20.20 1.41 23.61
N VAL A 71 -19.48 1.76 24.68
CA VAL A 71 -18.05 1.46 24.79
C VAL A 71 -17.83 -0.06 24.81
N ALA A 72 -18.59 -0.80 25.62
CA ALA A 72 -18.45 -2.25 25.75
C ALA A 72 -18.78 -3.02 24.45
N SER A 73 -19.79 -2.57 23.68
CA SER A 73 -20.13 -3.21 22.41
C SER A 73 -19.04 -3.05 21.35
N TRP A 74 -18.28 -1.94 21.40
CA TRP A 74 -17.18 -1.67 20.47
C TRP A 74 -15.80 -2.13 20.98
N GLN A 75 -15.69 -2.58 22.24
CA GLN A 75 -14.49 -3.23 22.77
C GLN A 75 -14.35 -4.69 22.28
N ASN A 76 -15.44 -5.32 21.83
CA ASN A 76 -15.39 -6.60 21.13
C ASN A 76 -14.99 -6.34 19.67
N LEU A 77 -13.71 -6.54 19.38
CA LEU A 77 -13.10 -6.29 18.06
C LEU A 77 -13.94 -6.92 16.95
N LEU A 78 -14.46 -6.09 16.04
CA LEU A 78 -15.14 -6.55 14.83
C LEU A 78 -14.25 -7.57 14.09
N PRO A 79 -14.83 -8.58 13.42
CA PRO A 79 -14.06 -9.45 12.55
C PRO A 79 -13.42 -8.65 11.42
N ARG A 80 -12.33 -9.15 10.84
CA ARG A 80 -11.79 -8.61 9.59
C ARG A 80 -12.86 -8.72 8.48
N PRO A 81 -12.97 -7.75 7.56
CA PRO A 81 -12.09 -6.58 7.37
C PRO A 81 -12.34 -5.41 8.34
N GLN A 82 -13.49 -5.37 9.02
CA GLN A 82 -13.93 -4.21 9.82
C GLN A 82 -13.19 -4.03 11.17
N ARG A 83 -12.19 -4.86 11.46
CA ARG A 83 -11.46 -4.85 12.72
C ARG A 83 -10.77 -3.51 13.01
N ASN A 84 -10.08 -2.93 12.03
CA ASN A 84 -9.39 -1.65 12.20
C ASN A 84 -10.40 -0.52 12.46
N ARG A 85 -11.49 -0.47 11.70
CA ARG A 85 -12.60 0.48 11.90
C ARG A 85 -13.17 0.34 13.32
N GLY A 86 -13.49 -0.89 13.73
CA GLY A 86 -13.97 -1.19 15.08
C GLY A 86 -13.03 -0.72 16.19
N ARG A 87 -11.72 -0.94 16.03
CA ARG A 87 -10.70 -0.48 16.98
C ARG A 87 -10.59 1.04 17.06
N ILE A 88 -10.62 1.74 15.92
CA ILE A 88 -10.60 3.21 15.89
C ILE A 88 -11.81 3.77 16.65
N ILE A 89 -13.00 3.23 16.36
CA ILE A 89 -14.26 3.64 16.99
C ILE A 89 -14.24 3.32 18.49
N GLY A 90 -13.86 2.11 18.88
CA GLY A 90 -13.75 1.70 20.28
C GLY A 90 -12.78 2.59 21.06
N ASN A 91 -11.61 2.89 20.50
CA ASN A 91 -10.63 3.79 21.12
C ASN A 91 -11.14 5.23 21.23
N ALA A 92 -11.87 5.72 20.24
CA ALA A 92 -12.49 7.05 20.29
C ALA A 92 -13.58 7.09 21.37
N LEU A 93 -14.46 6.09 21.42
CA LEU A 93 -15.51 5.95 22.43
C LEU A 93 -14.95 5.86 23.85
N GLN A 94 -13.83 5.16 24.04
CA GLN A 94 -13.13 5.13 25.31
C GLN A 94 -12.66 6.53 25.73
N ARG A 95 -12.04 7.30 24.82
CA ARG A 95 -11.67 8.70 25.09
C ARG A 95 -12.88 9.59 25.37
N TYR A 96 -14.01 9.38 24.67
CA TYR A 96 -15.27 10.07 24.98
C TYR A 96 -15.76 9.75 26.39
N SER A 97 -15.66 8.49 26.83
CA SER A 97 -16.01 8.09 28.19
C SER A 97 -15.09 8.74 29.22
N GLU A 98 -13.77 8.72 29.00
CA GLU A 98 -12.80 9.38 29.87
C GLU A 98 -13.05 10.89 29.97
N ALA A 99 -13.40 11.55 28.86
CA ALA A 99 -13.81 12.95 28.85
C ALA A 99 -15.03 13.19 29.73
N ALA A 100 -16.08 12.36 29.58
CA ALA A 100 -17.30 12.47 30.38
C ALA A 100 -17.02 12.32 31.89
N GLU A 101 -16.15 11.38 32.29
CA GLU A 101 -15.72 11.24 33.69
C GLU A 101 -15.07 12.53 34.22
N GLN A 102 -14.24 13.22 33.43
CA GLN A 102 -13.64 14.49 33.88
C GLN A 102 -14.70 15.57 34.14
N PHE A 103 -15.74 15.65 33.31
CA PHE A 103 -16.86 16.55 33.58
C PHE A 103 -17.67 16.14 34.81
N LEU A 104 -17.74 14.85 35.14
CA LEU A 104 -18.33 14.38 36.39
C LEU A 104 -17.48 14.80 37.60
N GLU A 105 -16.15 14.72 37.53
CA GLU A 105 -15.26 15.23 38.60
C GLU A 105 -15.38 16.75 38.76
N ALA A 106 -15.51 17.49 37.65
CA ALA A 106 -15.74 18.93 37.68
C ALA A 106 -17.01 19.33 38.46
N LEU A 107 -18.07 18.48 38.43
CA LEU A 107 -19.31 18.74 39.18
C LEU A 107 -19.11 18.74 40.70
N ILE A 108 -18.16 17.95 41.22
CA ILE A 108 -17.89 17.81 42.65
C ILE A 108 -16.61 18.52 43.09
N ALA A 109 -16.00 19.30 42.20
CA ALA A 109 -14.80 20.05 42.51
C ALA A 109 -15.04 21.05 43.66
N PRO A 110 -14.09 21.17 44.61
CA PRO A 110 -14.25 22.00 45.80
C PRO A 110 -14.21 23.50 45.50
N ASP A 111 -13.60 23.89 44.38
CA ASP A 111 -13.42 25.26 43.95
C ASP A 111 -13.41 25.38 42.41
N MET A 112 -13.55 26.61 41.92
CA MET A 112 -13.67 26.90 40.50
C MET A 112 -12.38 26.60 39.71
N ILE A 113 -11.20 26.75 40.31
CA ILE A 113 -9.92 26.48 39.64
C ILE A 113 -9.81 24.97 39.38
N THR A 114 -10.10 24.16 40.39
CA THR A 114 -10.13 22.70 40.27
C THR A 114 -11.18 22.23 39.26
N ALA A 115 -12.37 22.85 39.25
CA ALA A 115 -13.42 22.54 38.27
C ALA A 115 -12.98 22.84 36.83
N GLN A 116 -12.34 24.01 36.62
CA GLN A 116 -11.82 24.42 35.31
C GLN A 116 -10.70 23.52 34.82
N GLU A 117 -9.86 22.99 35.71
CA GLU A 117 -8.80 22.06 35.34
C GLU A 117 -9.35 20.72 34.88
N TYR A 118 -10.35 20.16 35.57
CA TYR A 118 -11.06 18.96 35.11
C TYR A 118 -11.79 19.19 33.79
N GLU A 119 -12.46 20.34 33.62
CA GLU A 119 -13.06 20.71 32.34
C GLU A 119 -12.01 20.80 31.21
N ARG A 120 -10.84 21.38 31.48
CA ARG A 120 -9.73 21.47 30.51
C ARG A 120 -9.27 20.08 30.09
N GLN A 121 -9.10 19.15 31.04
CA GLN A 121 -8.71 17.77 30.77
C GLN A 121 -9.81 17.01 30.01
N GLY A 122 -11.08 17.17 30.38
CA GLY A 122 -12.22 16.59 29.65
C GLY A 122 -12.28 17.07 28.20
N ASN A 123 -12.12 18.37 27.99
CA ASN A 123 -12.04 18.96 26.64
C ASN A 123 -10.84 18.44 25.84
N GLN A 124 -9.70 18.15 26.49
CA GLN A 124 -8.56 17.52 25.83
C GLN A 124 -8.90 16.10 25.37
N PHE A 125 -9.54 15.28 26.21
CA PHE A 125 -9.95 13.93 25.82
C PHE A 125 -11.00 13.92 24.71
N PHE A 126 -11.94 14.87 24.68
CA PHE A 126 -12.86 15.03 23.54
C PHE A 126 -12.11 15.36 22.23
N LYS A 127 -11.09 16.23 22.29
CA LYS A 127 -10.24 16.51 21.12
C LYS A 127 -9.48 15.27 20.67
N GLU A 128 -8.91 14.50 21.60
CA GLU A 128 -8.24 13.23 21.28
C GLU A 128 -9.20 12.22 20.63
N ALA A 129 -10.44 12.15 21.11
CA ALA A 129 -11.46 11.28 20.53
C ALA A 129 -11.82 11.71 19.10
N ALA A 130 -12.01 13.01 18.85
CA ALA A 130 -12.26 13.55 17.52
C ALA A 130 -11.09 13.29 16.57
N ASN A 131 -9.85 13.47 17.03
CA ASN A 131 -8.65 13.18 16.26
C ASN A 131 -8.54 11.69 15.89
N LYS A 132 -8.96 10.78 16.79
CA LYS A 132 -9.02 9.34 16.49
C LYS A 132 -10.08 9.04 15.43
N LEU A 133 -11.27 9.64 15.51
CA LEU A 133 -12.31 9.46 14.50
C LEU A 133 -11.92 10.02 13.14
N ALA A 134 -11.09 11.07 13.09
CA ALA A 134 -10.57 11.58 11.83
C ALA A 134 -9.76 10.53 11.04
N ALA A 135 -9.19 9.53 11.71
CA ALA A 135 -8.52 8.40 11.05
C ALA A 135 -9.48 7.45 10.29
N LEU A 136 -10.80 7.52 10.55
CA LEU A 136 -11.79 6.79 9.76
C LEU A 136 -11.81 7.27 8.31
N LYS A 137 -11.58 8.56 8.07
CA LYS A 137 -11.52 9.11 6.72
C LYS A 137 -10.47 8.39 5.86
N GLN A 138 -9.31 8.07 6.45
CA GLN A 138 -8.27 7.32 5.76
C GLN A 138 -8.73 5.89 5.42
N LEU A 139 -9.53 5.24 6.28
CA LEU A 139 -10.11 3.94 5.96
C LEU A 139 -11.17 4.05 4.86
N ASP A 140 -12.00 5.09 4.89
CA ASP A 140 -13.02 5.33 3.87
C ASP A 140 -12.38 5.57 2.49
N GLU A 141 -11.32 6.39 2.44
CA GLU A 141 -10.51 6.63 1.22
C GLU A 141 -9.88 5.33 0.69
N VAL A 142 -9.42 4.44 1.58
CA VAL A 142 -8.86 3.14 1.19
C VAL A 142 -9.95 2.16 0.73
N ASP A 143 -11.11 2.12 1.40
CA ASP A 143 -12.25 1.28 1.02
C ASP A 143 -12.73 1.65 -0.41
N GLU A 144 -12.77 2.94 -0.74
CA GLU A 144 -13.11 3.44 -2.09
C GLU A 144 -12.13 2.93 -3.16
N VAL A 145 -10.83 2.91 -2.86
CA VAL A 145 -9.79 2.43 -3.78
C VAL A 145 -9.96 0.94 -4.13
N PHE A 146 -10.50 0.14 -3.21
CA PHE A 146 -10.74 -1.29 -3.41
C PHE A 146 -12.17 -1.63 -3.86
N ALA A 147 -13.04 -0.64 -4.07
CA ALA A 147 -14.41 -0.85 -4.55
C ALA A 147 -14.51 -1.18 -6.05
N GLU A 148 -13.38 -1.13 -6.77
CA GLU A 148 -13.32 -1.34 -8.21
C GLU A 148 -13.66 -2.79 -8.62
N SER A 149 -14.29 -2.92 -9.78
CA SER A 149 -14.81 -4.22 -10.27
C SER A 149 -13.75 -5.16 -10.85
N SER A 150 -12.56 -4.65 -11.19
CA SER A 150 -11.47 -5.44 -11.77
C SER A 150 -10.15 -5.24 -11.00
N PRO A 151 -9.28 -6.26 -10.91
CA PRO A 151 -7.99 -6.13 -10.24
C PRO A 151 -7.08 -5.05 -10.85
N ALA A 152 -7.12 -4.87 -12.18
CA ALA A 152 -6.37 -3.82 -12.85
C ALA A 152 -6.88 -2.43 -12.47
N ASP A 153 -8.19 -2.24 -12.38
CA ASP A 153 -8.79 -0.98 -11.94
C ASP A 153 -8.46 -0.67 -10.48
N SER A 154 -8.50 -1.67 -9.58
CA SER A 154 -8.06 -1.48 -8.19
C SER A 154 -6.59 -1.05 -8.13
N LEU A 155 -5.70 -1.67 -8.91
CA LEU A 155 -4.29 -1.30 -8.96
C LEU A 155 -4.07 0.11 -9.52
N ASN A 156 -4.81 0.50 -10.56
CA ASN A 156 -4.78 1.87 -11.08
C ASN A 156 -5.24 2.87 -10.00
N SER A 157 -6.32 2.57 -9.28
CA SER A 157 -6.84 3.40 -8.18
C SER A 157 -5.84 3.52 -7.01
N ILE A 158 -5.14 2.44 -6.66
CA ILE A 158 -4.05 2.48 -5.67
C ILE A 158 -2.91 3.39 -6.16
N GLY A 159 -2.51 3.28 -7.43
CA GLY A 159 -1.48 4.13 -8.02
C GLY A 159 -1.87 5.62 -7.97
N ARG A 160 -3.12 5.94 -8.28
CA ARG A 160 -3.67 7.31 -8.19
C ARG A 160 -3.66 7.84 -6.76
N ALA A 161 -4.13 7.04 -5.81
CA ALA A 161 -4.13 7.40 -4.40
C ALA A 161 -2.70 7.65 -3.88
N ALA A 162 -1.74 6.83 -4.32
CA ALA A 162 -0.32 7.01 -4.01
C ALA A 162 0.18 8.37 -4.52
N ARG A 163 -0.12 8.71 -5.79
CA ARG A 163 0.28 10.00 -6.38
C ARG A 163 -0.34 11.19 -5.64
N GLN A 164 -1.61 11.10 -5.28
CA GLN A 164 -2.30 12.14 -4.50
C GLN A 164 -1.68 12.33 -3.11
N LEU A 165 -1.31 11.23 -2.44
CA LEU A 165 -0.67 11.27 -1.13
C LEU A 165 0.73 11.91 -1.18
N ALA A 166 1.52 11.58 -2.21
CA ALA A 166 2.84 12.16 -2.39
C ALA A 166 2.78 13.65 -2.79
N GLY A 167 1.70 14.10 -3.43
CA GLY A 167 1.51 15.50 -3.81
C GLY A 167 2.18 15.85 -5.15
N GLN A 168 2.80 17.02 -5.24
CA GLN A 168 3.39 17.56 -6.48
C GLN A 168 4.86 17.16 -6.69
N GLU A 169 5.28 15.99 -6.19
CA GLU A 169 6.67 15.55 -6.34
C GLU A 169 7.06 15.50 -7.82
N SER A 170 8.21 16.11 -8.11
CA SER A 170 8.65 16.45 -9.47
C SER A 170 9.39 15.31 -10.16
N SER A 171 9.83 14.30 -9.39
CA SER A 171 10.54 13.12 -9.88
C SER A 171 9.97 11.81 -9.30
N LEU A 172 10.29 10.69 -9.97
CA LEU A 172 9.94 9.35 -9.50
C LEU A 172 10.67 8.98 -8.19
N ASP A 173 11.88 9.49 -7.97
CA ASP A 173 12.64 9.23 -6.75
C ASP A 173 12.06 9.97 -5.53
N GLU A 174 11.59 11.20 -5.75
CA GLU A 174 10.84 11.94 -4.74
C GLU A 174 9.52 11.24 -4.41
N LEU A 175 8.78 10.79 -5.43
CA LEU A 175 7.56 9.98 -5.25
C LEU A 175 7.85 8.71 -4.45
N ASP A 176 8.86 7.94 -4.83
CA ASP A 176 9.25 6.70 -4.14
C ASP A 176 9.60 6.95 -2.66
N ARG A 177 10.41 7.98 -2.39
CA ARG A 177 10.82 8.35 -1.04
C ARG A 177 9.64 8.83 -0.20
N ALA A 178 8.76 9.66 -0.76
CA ALA A 178 7.57 10.15 -0.09
C ALA A 178 6.64 9.00 0.30
N LEU A 179 6.40 8.05 -0.61
CA LEU A 179 5.57 6.89 -0.36
C LEU A 179 6.17 5.95 0.69
N ARG A 180 7.48 5.69 0.63
CA ARG A 180 8.18 4.91 1.66
C ARG A 180 8.10 5.57 3.03
N SER A 181 8.32 6.88 3.11
CA SER A 181 8.20 7.66 4.35
C SER A 181 6.77 7.66 4.90
N GLY A 182 5.78 7.86 4.04
CA GLY A 182 4.37 7.90 4.43
C GLY A 182 3.85 6.62 5.09
N VAL A 183 4.52 5.48 4.85
CA VAL A 183 4.18 4.18 5.44
C VAL A 183 5.24 3.66 6.44
N GLY A 184 6.25 4.48 6.77
CA GLY A 184 7.30 4.15 7.75
C GLY A 184 8.31 3.10 7.26
N TRP A 185 8.56 3.04 5.96
CA TRP A 185 9.45 2.10 5.28
C TRP A 185 10.68 2.82 4.68
N GLU A 186 11.18 3.85 5.34
CA GLU A 186 12.31 4.67 4.87
C GLU A 186 13.60 3.84 4.66
N SER A 187 13.72 2.75 5.41
CA SER A 187 14.86 1.81 5.31
C SER A 187 14.73 0.77 4.19
N ALA A 188 13.60 0.73 3.48
CA ALA A 188 13.42 -0.12 2.31
C ALA A 188 14.27 0.36 1.13
N SER A 189 14.56 -0.52 0.17
CA SER A 189 15.28 -0.17 -1.06
C SER A 189 14.49 0.83 -1.89
N GLU A 190 15.20 1.61 -2.69
CA GLU A 190 14.62 2.48 -3.72
C GLU A 190 13.74 1.66 -4.68
N GLY A 191 12.66 2.28 -5.16
CA GLY A 191 11.68 1.66 -6.07
C GLY A 191 10.58 0.85 -5.37
N MET A 192 10.58 0.77 -4.03
CA MET A 192 9.56 0.03 -3.27
C MET A 192 8.36 0.88 -2.82
N GLY A 193 8.33 2.19 -3.10
CA GLY A 193 7.33 3.12 -2.58
C GLY A 193 5.89 2.78 -2.96
N LEU A 194 5.61 2.53 -4.24
CA LEU A 194 4.26 2.14 -4.71
C LEU A 194 3.80 0.81 -4.09
N GLN A 195 4.72 -0.17 -4.02
CA GLN A 195 4.42 -1.46 -3.39
C GLN A 195 4.15 -1.30 -1.88
N ALA A 196 4.93 -0.46 -1.20
CA ALA A 196 4.76 -0.17 0.21
C ALA A 196 3.39 0.47 0.50
N HIS A 197 3.00 1.44 -0.33
CA HIS A 197 1.69 2.06 -0.26
C HIS A 197 0.56 1.05 -0.51
N ALA A 198 0.65 0.23 -1.56
CA ALA A 198 -0.35 -0.80 -1.86
C ALA A 198 -0.56 -1.80 -0.70
N ILE A 199 0.54 -2.23 -0.08
CA ILE A 199 0.50 -3.16 1.05
C ILE A 199 -0.09 -2.50 2.30
N GLN A 200 0.26 -1.23 2.56
CA GLN A 200 -0.33 -0.46 3.65
C GLN A 200 -1.84 -0.29 3.47
N SER A 201 -2.30 0.03 2.26
CA SER A 201 -3.71 0.15 1.93
C SER A 201 -4.44 -1.19 2.14
N LEU A 202 -3.86 -2.31 1.69
CA LEU A 202 -4.41 -3.64 1.97
C LEU A 202 -4.48 -3.95 3.48
N ALA A 203 -3.44 -3.60 4.24
CA ALA A 203 -3.42 -3.85 5.67
C ALA A 203 -4.45 -3.01 6.43
N LEU A 204 -4.67 -1.77 5.99
CA LEU A 204 -5.69 -0.88 6.55
C LEU A 204 -7.11 -1.38 6.27
N SER A 205 -7.40 -1.82 5.03
CA SER A 205 -8.74 -2.28 4.66
C SER A 205 -9.08 -3.66 5.20
N SER A 206 -8.14 -4.60 5.19
CA SER A 206 -8.47 -6.04 5.25
C SER A 206 -7.88 -6.79 6.44
N PHE A 207 -6.88 -6.24 7.11
CA PHE A 207 -6.12 -6.96 8.16
C PHE A 207 -6.30 -6.34 9.54
N ASP A 208 -5.75 -7.02 10.54
CA ASP A 208 -5.47 -6.43 11.84
C ASP A 208 -4.11 -5.73 11.77
N LEU A 209 -4.10 -4.39 11.69
CA LEU A 209 -2.87 -3.63 11.46
C LEU A 209 -1.79 -3.85 12.56
N GLU A 210 -2.21 -4.10 13.79
CA GLU A 210 -1.31 -4.31 14.92
C GLU A 210 -0.60 -5.67 14.80
N SER A 211 -1.37 -6.73 14.58
CA SER A 211 -0.85 -8.08 14.34
C SER A 211 -0.01 -8.13 13.07
N PHE A 212 -0.46 -7.50 11.98
CA PHE A 212 0.32 -7.33 10.75
C PHE A 212 1.69 -6.70 11.01
N THR A 213 1.72 -5.58 11.72
CA THR A 213 2.96 -4.84 12.04
C THR A 213 3.88 -5.67 12.93
N GLN A 214 3.33 -6.39 13.91
CA GLN A 214 4.09 -7.27 14.79
C GLN A 214 4.77 -8.39 14.00
N VAL A 215 4.01 -9.11 13.18
CA VAL A 215 4.53 -10.23 12.36
C VAL A 215 5.56 -9.74 11.36
N LEU A 216 5.31 -8.59 10.73
CA LEU A 216 6.24 -7.96 9.79
C LEU A 216 7.58 -7.66 10.48
N ARG A 217 7.56 -6.99 11.63
CA ARG A 217 8.79 -6.66 12.41
C ARG A 217 9.53 -7.91 12.86
N ALA A 218 8.82 -8.93 13.34
CA ALA A 218 9.42 -10.19 13.76
C ALA A 218 10.10 -10.91 12.58
N SER A 219 9.43 -10.94 11.42
CA SER A 219 9.94 -11.56 10.20
C SER A 219 11.15 -10.83 9.65
N ASP A 220 11.08 -9.50 9.64
CA ASP A 220 12.17 -8.61 9.23
C ASP A 220 13.42 -8.79 10.10
N ALA A 221 13.26 -8.79 11.43
CA ALA A 221 14.37 -9.05 12.35
C ALA A 221 14.98 -10.46 12.15
N ALA A 222 14.14 -11.49 11.99
CA ALA A 222 14.60 -12.86 11.80
C ALA A 222 15.32 -13.04 10.46
N ALA A 223 14.77 -12.50 9.36
CA ALA A 223 15.38 -12.53 8.03
C ALA A 223 16.71 -11.76 8.01
N GLY A 224 16.79 -10.62 8.69
CA GLY A 224 18.01 -9.80 8.75
C GLY A 224 19.20 -10.55 9.37
N LEU A 225 18.94 -11.50 10.28
CA LEU A 225 19.97 -12.35 10.88
C LEU A 225 20.29 -13.59 10.03
N ALA A 226 19.26 -14.28 9.56
CA ALA A 226 19.35 -15.57 8.88
C ALA A 226 19.78 -15.45 7.40
N GLY A 227 19.20 -14.49 6.68
CA GLY A 227 19.26 -14.37 5.22
C GLY A 227 20.64 -14.02 4.67
N LYS A 228 21.48 -13.30 5.42
CA LYS A 228 22.77 -12.73 4.99
C LYS A 228 23.66 -13.66 4.16
N LYS A 229 23.61 -14.96 4.42
CA LYS A 229 24.53 -15.94 3.83
C LYS A 229 24.11 -16.49 2.47
N PHE A 230 22.85 -16.31 2.04
CA PHE A 230 22.35 -16.99 0.84
C PHE A 230 21.35 -16.20 0.00
N VAL A 231 20.84 -15.05 0.47
CA VAL A 231 19.88 -14.22 -0.27
C VAL A 231 20.45 -13.65 -1.58
N HIS A 232 21.77 -13.55 -1.71
CA HIS A 232 22.41 -13.17 -2.98
C HIS A 232 22.44 -14.30 -4.02
N SER A 233 22.07 -15.55 -3.65
CA SER A 233 22.11 -16.68 -4.58
C SER A 233 20.98 -16.62 -5.62
N LYS A 234 21.29 -17.04 -6.85
CA LYS A 234 20.32 -17.10 -7.96
C LYS A 234 19.10 -17.96 -7.62
N GLU A 235 19.28 -19.07 -6.90
CA GLU A 235 18.17 -19.95 -6.53
C GLU A 235 17.21 -19.30 -5.54
N TRP A 236 17.73 -18.52 -4.59
CA TRP A 236 16.88 -17.76 -3.67
C TRP A 236 16.12 -16.67 -4.43
N LYS A 237 16.83 -15.89 -5.26
CA LYS A 237 16.25 -14.82 -6.11
C LYS A 237 15.10 -15.32 -6.97
N GLN A 238 15.29 -16.44 -7.68
CA GLN A 238 14.25 -17.08 -8.49
C GLN A 238 13.01 -17.49 -7.67
N ARG A 239 13.23 -18.09 -6.50
CA ARG A 239 12.11 -18.51 -5.62
C ARG A 239 11.39 -17.32 -5.00
N HIS A 240 12.12 -16.26 -4.68
CA HIS A 240 11.55 -15.05 -4.12
C HIS A 240 10.66 -14.32 -5.11
N ALA A 241 11.10 -14.16 -6.37
CA ALA A 241 10.27 -13.61 -7.43
C ALA A 241 9.00 -14.44 -7.66
N ARG A 242 9.13 -15.77 -7.71
CA ARG A 242 7.98 -16.67 -7.84
C ARG A 242 7.01 -16.55 -6.67
N ALA A 243 7.52 -16.40 -5.45
CA ALA A 243 6.70 -16.16 -4.27
C ALA A 243 5.98 -14.81 -4.32
N ALA A 244 6.61 -13.74 -4.81
CA ALA A 244 5.94 -12.45 -5.03
C ALA A 244 4.82 -12.54 -6.07
N ALA A 245 5.06 -13.20 -7.20
CA ALA A 245 4.04 -13.46 -8.23
C ALA A 245 2.83 -14.22 -7.67
N PHE A 246 3.09 -15.29 -6.91
CA PHE A 246 2.04 -16.06 -6.24
C PHE A 246 1.26 -15.23 -5.22
N LEU A 247 1.95 -14.36 -4.47
CA LEU A 247 1.29 -13.47 -3.53
C LEU A 247 0.36 -12.49 -4.25
N GLY A 248 0.84 -11.80 -5.29
CA GLY A 248 0.03 -10.86 -6.07
C GLY A 248 -1.20 -11.53 -6.70
N SER A 249 -1.02 -12.70 -7.31
CA SER A 249 -2.11 -13.48 -7.92
C SER A 249 -3.16 -13.92 -6.89
N ALA A 250 -2.73 -14.39 -5.72
CA ALA A 250 -3.62 -14.86 -4.67
C ALA A 250 -4.41 -13.70 -4.05
N VAL A 251 -3.73 -12.57 -3.78
CA VAL A 251 -4.38 -11.35 -3.27
C VAL A 251 -5.43 -10.84 -4.27
N ALA A 252 -5.09 -10.75 -5.56
CA ALA A 252 -6.03 -10.29 -6.59
C ALA A 252 -7.27 -11.19 -6.73
N SER A 253 -7.08 -12.52 -6.74
CA SER A 253 -8.17 -13.50 -6.84
C SER A 253 -9.17 -13.38 -5.68
N VAL A 254 -8.63 -13.17 -4.48
CA VAL A 254 -9.38 -13.05 -3.23
C VAL A 254 -10.08 -11.69 -3.14
N HIS A 255 -9.40 -10.61 -3.52
CA HIS A 255 -10.01 -9.28 -3.55
C HIS A 255 -11.24 -9.28 -4.44
N GLN A 256 -11.11 -9.86 -5.64
CA GLN A 256 -12.24 -10.01 -6.53
C GLN A 256 -13.36 -10.82 -5.85
N ALA A 257 -13.05 -11.98 -5.29
CA ALA A 257 -14.06 -12.84 -4.68
C ALA A 257 -14.83 -12.17 -3.52
N ILE A 258 -14.12 -11.53 -2.59
CA ILE A 258 -14.73 -10.96 -1.36
C ILE A 258 -15.44 -9.62 -1.64
N PHE A 259 -14.94 -8.82 -2.58
CA PHE A 259 -15.38 -7.43 -2.73
C PHE A 259 -16.15 -7.12 -4.02
N THR A 260 -16.19 -8.01 -5.03
CA THR A 260 -17.11 -7.78 -6.17
C THR A 260 -18.55 -8.16 -5.83
N ALA A 261 -19.47 -7.22 -6.07
CA ALA A 261 -20.90 -7.43 -5.90
C ALA A 261 -21.40 -8.53 -6.85
N GLY A 262 -21.90 -9.64 -6.29
CA GLY A 262 -22.59 -10.70 -7.04
C GLY A 262 -21.92 -12.09 -7.04
N GLY A 263 -20.77 -12.28 -6.38
CA GLY A 263 -20.21 -13.61 -6.14
C GLY A 263 -21.07 -14.45 -5.20
N SER A 264 -21.27 -15.72 -5.51
CA SER A 264 -21.92 -16.66 -4.56
C SER A 264 -20.97 -17.00 -3.41
N ASP A 265 -21.48 -17.25 -2.20
CA ASP A 265 -20.66 -17.67 -1.04
C ASP A 265 -19.77 -18.87 -1.36
N PHE A 266 -20.26 -19.78 -2.21
CA PHE A 266 -19.49 -20.92 -2.73
C PHE A 266 -18.23 -20.49 -3.49
N GLU A 267 -18.36 -19.52 -4.38
CA GLU A 267 -17.23 -19.02 -5.18
C GLU A 267 -16.18 -18.34 -4.29
N ILE A 268 -16.61 -17.61 -3.27
CA ILE A 268 -15.72 -16.97 -2.29
C ILE A 268 -14.92 -18.01 -1.54
N VAL A 269 -15.59 -19.02 -0.98
CA VAL A 269 -14.93 -20.10 -0.22
C VAL A 269 -13.97 -20.87 -1.10
N HIS A 270 -14.38 -21.22 -2.32
CA HIS A 270 -13.53 -21.98 -3.24
C HIS A 270 -12.24 -21.23 -3.58
N ARG A 271 -12.35 -19.97 -4.03
CA ARG A 271 -11.17 -19.14 -4.36
C ARG A 271 -10.27 -18.89 -3.15
N ALA A 272 -10.86 -18.69 -1.96
CA ALA A 272 -10.11 -18.52 -0.73
C ALA A 272 -9.27 -19.77 -0.37
N VAL A 273 -9.84 -20.97 -0.49
CA VAL A 273 -9.11 -22.21 -0.19
C VAL A 273 -8.02 -22.50 -1.24
N GLU A 274 -8.29 -22.26 -2.52
CA GLU A 274 -7.26 -22.35 -3.57
C GLU A 274 -6.10 -21.38 -3.33
N ALA A 275 -6.42 -20.14 -2.92
CA ALA A 275 -5.43 -19.14 -2.55
C ALA A 275 -4.58 -19.62 -1.36
N ILE A 276 -5.19 -20.24 -0.34
CA ILE A 276 -4.43 -20.76 0.81
C ILE A 276 -3.38 -21.78 0.38
N ALA A 277 -3.69 -22.72 -0.52
CA ALA A 277 -2.72 -23.71 -1.00
C ALA A 277 -1.50 -23.02 -1.66
N THR A 278 -1.78 -22.06 -2.53
CA THR A 278 -0.77 -21.25 -3.24
C THR A 278 0.09 -20.44 -2.26
N LEU A 279 -0.54 -19.78 -1.29
CA LEU A 279 0.12 -18.99 -0.26
C LEU A 279 0.96 -19.86 0.68
N ARG A 280 0.43 -20.99 1.14
CA ARG A 280 1.11 -21.96 2.02
C ARG A 280 2.38 -22.49 1.38
N ASP A 281 2.25 -23.09 0.19
CA ASP A 281 3.31 -23.87 -0.42
C ASP A 281 4.28 -22.99 -1.24
N GLY A 282 3.78 -21.89 -1.81
CA GLY A 282 4.58 -20.94 -2.58
C GLY A 282 5.24 -19.88 -1.72
N VAL A 283 4.42 -19.10 -1.01
CA VAL A 283 4.84 -17.83 -0.40
C VAL A 283 5.37 -18.02 1.02
N LEU A 284 4.51 -18.51 1.92
CA LEU A 284 4.82 -18.65 3.34
C LEU A 284 5.96 -19.64 3.55
N ARG A 285 5.96 -20.79 2.85
CA ARG A 285 7.10 -21.73 2.92
C ARG A 285 8.42 -21.08 2.51
N HIS A 286 8.44 -20.26 1.46
CA HIS A 286 9.66 -19.55 1.04
C HIS A 286 10.12 -18.55 2.09
N ALA A 287 9.19 -17.74 2.62
CA ALA A 287 9.49 -16.74 3.63
C ALA A 287 10.00 -17.39 4.92
N LEU A 288 9.31 -18.42 5.41
CA LEU A 288 9.72 -19.18 6.60
C LEU A 288 11.05 -19.93 6.39
N ALA A 289 11.28 -20.52 5.21
CA ALA A 289 12.58 -21.12 4.90
C ALA A 289 13.70 -20.07 4.92
N THR A 290 13.42 -18.83 4.51
CA THR A 290 14.39 -17.73 4.51
C THR A 290 14.74 -17.31 5.93
N ILE A 291 13.76 -17.07 6.80
CA ILE A 291 14.02 -16.64 8.19
C ILE A 291 14.65 -17.73 9.06
N MET A 292 14.47 -19.01 8.72
CA MET A 292 14.96 -20.13 9.53
C MET A 292 16.31 -20.71 9.07
N ALA A 293 16.78 -20.36 7.89
CA ALA A 293 18.00 -20.94 7.32
C ALA A 293 19.24 -20.16 7.75
N SER A 294 20.30 -20.88 8.13
CA SER A 294 21.61 -20.30 8.46
C SER A 294 22.67 -20.52 7.37
N SER A 295 22.31 -21.21 6.29
CA SER A 295 23.14 -21.46 5.10
C SER A 295 22.28 -21.72 3.87
N ARG A 296 22.89 -21.66 2.68
CA ARG A 296 22.22 -21.96 1.40
C ARG A 296 21.68 -23.39 1.36
N GLU A 297 22.46 -24.38 1.82
CA GLU A 297 22.06 -25.80 1.85
C GLU A 297 20.87 -26.01 2.79
N GLN A 298 20.89 -25.35 3.95
CA GLN A 298 19.77 -25.41 4.88
C GLN A 298 18.52 -24.78 4.29
N TYR A 299 18.64 -23.63 3.62
CA TYR A 299 17.54 -22.98 2.90
C TYR A 299 16.95 -23.91 1.85
N LEU A 300 17.77 -24.47 0.95
CA LEU A 300 17.31 -25.38 -0.10
C LEU A 300 16.63 -26.63 0.47
N ARG A 301 17.14 -27.17 1.59
CA ARG A 301 16.52 -28.28 2.29
C ARG A 301 15.14 -27.90 2.85
N LEU A 302 15.02 -26.75 3.52
CA LEU A 302 13.74 -26.27 4.06
C LEU A 302 12.73 -25.95 2.96
N ALA A 303 13.18 -25.31 1.89
CA ALA A 303 12.34 -24.91 0.76
C ALA A 303 11.89 -26.10 -0.11
N ARG A 304 12.38 -27.32 0.14
CA ARG A 304 11.92 -28.59 -0.44
C ARG A 304 11.03 -29.41 0.52
N LYS A 305 10.96 -29.04 1.80
CA LYS A 305 10.10 -29.74 2.76
C LYS A 305 8.62 -29.43 2.52
N ASN A 306 7.76 -30.29 3.07
CA ASN A 306 6.34 -30.01 3.22
C ASN A 306 6.15 -28.70 4.01
N ALA A 307 5.26 -27.82 3.54
CA ALA A 307 5.06 -26.50 4.13
C ALA A 307 4.55 -26.58 5.58
N GLY A 308 3.63 -27.50 5.90
CA GLY A 308 3.12 -27.70 7.25
C GLY A 308 4.23 -28.02 8.26
N ALA A 309 5.22 -28.82 7.87
CA ALA A 309 6.38 -29.11 8.72
C ALA A 309 7.30 -27.88 8.94
N VAL A 310 7.41 -27.01 7.93
CA VAL A 310 8.16 -25.75 8.05
C VAL A 310 7.40 -24.77 8.94
N ILE A 311 6.08 -24.64 8.76
CA ILE A 311 5.19 -23.80 9.57
C ILE A 311 5.23 -24.22 11.03
N GLY A 312 5.02 -25.51 11.34
CA GLY A 312 5.05 -26.00 12.71
C GLY A 312 6.40 -25.74 13.40
N LYS A 313 7.51 -25.94 12.67
CA LYS A 313 8.84 -25.64 13.21
C LYS A 313 9.05 -24.14 13.43
N ALA A 314 8.58 -23.29 12.52
CA ALA A 314 8.67 -21.84 12.64
C ALA A 314 7.84 -21.33 13.82
N ALA A 315 6.62 -21.83 14.00
CA ALA A 315 5.72 -21.45 15.10
C ALA A 315 6.37 -21.66 16.47
N SER A 316 7.03 -22.81 16.68
CA SER A 316 7.74 -23.08 17.93
C SER A 316 9.03 -22.26 18.10
N SER A 317 9.68 -21.87 16.99
CA SER A 317 10.99 -21.20 17.04
C SER A 317 10.87 -19.68 17.11
N ILE A 318 9.81 -19.11 16.55
CA ILE A 318 9.56 -17.67 16.44
C ILE A 318 8.08 -17.39 16.77
N PRO A 319 7.67 -17.46 18.05
CA PRO A 319 6.27 -17.29 18.45
C PRO A 319 5.67 -15.93 18.02
N ALA A 320 6.50 -14.90 17.87
CA ALA A 320 6.08 -13.57 17.44
C ALA A 320 5.50 -13.51 16.02
N LEU A 321 5.62 -14.57 15.21
CA LEU A 321 4.98 -14.68 13.90
C LEU A 321 3.48 -15.02 13.97
N LEU A 322 2.97 -15.30 15.16
CA LEU A 322 1.55 -15.59 15.42
C LEU A 322 0.98 -16.72 14.55
N LEU A 323 1.83 -17.67 14.16
CA LEU A 323 1.44 -18.72 13.21
C LEU A 323 0.33 -19.61 13.79
N ASP A 324 0.39 -19.90 15.09
CA ASP A 324 -0.61 -20.71 15.80
C ASP A 324 -1.93 -20.00 16.07
N GLU A 325 -1.93 -18.67 16.25
CA GLU A 325 -3.18 -17.93 16.37
C GLU A 325 -3.86 -17.66 15.01
N ASN A 326 -3.08 -17.30 14.00
CA ASN A 326 -3.63 -16.79 12.73
C ASN A 326 -3.87 -17.88 11.68
N LEU A 327 -3.09 -18.96 11.67
CA LEU A 327 -3.28 -20.06 10.73
C LEU A 327 -3.98 -21.20 11.47
N THR A 328 -5.31 -21.27 11.41
CA THR A 328 -6.04 -22.38 12.03
C THR A 328 -5.67 -23.70 11.36
N LYS A 329 -5.67 -24.81 12.13
CA LYS A 329 -5.32 -26.13 11.59
C LYS A 329 -6.16 -26.50 10.36
N ALA A 330 -7.47 -26.25 10.43
CA ALA A 330 -8.39 -26.49 9.31
C ALA A 330 -7.94 -25.76 8.03
N LEU A 331 -7.63 -24.46 8.10
CA LEU A 331 -7.17 -23.72 6.93
C LEU A 331 -5.77 -24.15 6.46
N ARG A 332 -4.84 -24.47 7.39
CA ARG A 332 -3.51 -25.00 7.02
C ARG A 332 -3.62 -26.30 6.20
N ASP A 333 -4.59 -27.13 6.53
CA ASP A 333 -4.76 -28.46 5.94
C ASP A 333 -5.71 -28.44 4.71
N ALA A 334 -6.56 -27.41 4.60
CA ALA A 334 -7.57 -27.23 3.54
C ALA A 334 -7.05 -27.42 2.11
N GLY A 335 -5.85 -26.92 1.83
CA GLY A 335 -5.23 -27.00 0.51
C GLY A 335 -4.44 -28.29 0.22
N ALA A 336 -4.43 -29.27 1.12
CA ALA A 336 -3.70 -30.53 0.91
C ALA A 336 -4.64 -31.66 0.46
N HIS A 337 -5.78 -31.87 1.14
CA HIS A 337 -6.69 -33.01 0.92
C HIS A 337 -8.10 -32.80 1.50
N ALA A 338 -8.51 -31.58 1.87
CA ALA A 338 -9.73 -31.41 2.66
C ALA A 338 -11.00 -31.48 1.82
N ASP A 339 -12.01 -32.18 2.33
CA ASP A 339 -13.37 -32.13 1.81
C ASP A 339 -14.00 -30.80 2.24
N ILE A 340 -14.27 -29.94 1.26
CA ILE A 340 -14.97 -28.68 1.46
C ILE A 340 -16.45 -28.93 1.17
N ASP A 341 -17.30 -28.71 2.16
CA ASP A 341 -18.74 -28.77 2.00
C ASP A 341 -19.35 -27.42 2.39
N LEU A 342 -20.27 -26.93 1.57
CA LEU A 342 -20.95 -25.66 1.78
C LEU A 342 -22.44 -25.90 1.98
N SER A 343 -22.93 -25.60 3.18
CA SER A 343 -24.36 -25.59 3.48
C SER A 343 -24.91 -24.17 3.43
N GLU A 344 -26.24 -24.01 3.43
CA GLU A 344 -26.91 -22.70 3.43
C GLU A 344 -26.47 -21.77 4.57
N THR A 345 -25.89 -22.29 5.66
CA THR A 345 -25.53 -21.50 6.85
C THR A 345 -24.09 -21.67 7.33
N ALA A 346 -23.30 -22.57 6.72
CA ALA A 346 -21.97 -22.89 7.23
C ALA A 346 -21.02 -23.43 6.15
N VAL A 347 -19.76 -23.07 6.31
CA VAL A 347 -18.61 -23.62 5.58
C VAL A 347 -18.01 -24.73 6.42
N ARG A 348 -17.92 -25.94 5.86
CA ARG A 348 -17.27 -27.07 6.50
C ARG A 348 -15.95 -27.38 5.82
N ILE A 349 -14.88 -27.43 6.63
CA ILE A 349 -13.54 -27.85 6.20
C ILE A 349 -13.13 -28.97 7.15
N ASP A 350 -13.08 -30.19 6.63
CA ASP A 350 -12.95 -31.42 7.42
C ASP A 350 -14.05 -31.48 8.51
N ASP A 351 -13.67 -31.62 9.79
CA ASP A 351 -14.58 -31.69 10.93
C ASP A 351 -14.94 -30.29 11.53
N VAL A 352 -14.39 -29.20 10.97
CA VAL A 352 -14.55 -27.85 11.52
C VAL A 352 -15.62 -27.07 10.76
N HIS A 353 -16.53 -26.46 11.52
CA HIS A 353 -17.64 -25.68 10.99
C HIS A 353 -17.40 -24.18 11.24
N PHE A 354 -17.56 -23.38 10.19
CA PHE A 354 -17.44 -21.93 10.22
C PHE A 354 -18.75 -21.29 9.76
N SER A 355 -19.20 -20.21 10.41
CA SER A 355 -20.09 -19.26 9.73
C SER A 355 -19.29 -18.55 8.62
N MET A 356 -19.97 -17.95 7.65
CA MET A 356 -19.30 -17.25 6.54
C MET A 356 -18.39 -16.11 7.05
N ASP A 357 -18.89 -15.27 7.96
CA ASP A 357 -18.10 -14.20 8.59
C ASP A 357 -16.88 -14.76 9.34
N HIS A 358 -17.03 -15.88 10.03
CA HIS A 358 -15.92 -16.50 10.74
C HIS A 358 -14.89 -17.09 9.79
N PHE A 359 -15.33 -17.70 8.69
CA PHE A 359 -14.44 -18.20 7.64
C PHE A 359 -13.64 -17.05 7.01
N ILE A 360 -14.29 -15.95 6.63
CA ILE A 360 -13.64 -14.76 6.07
C ILE A 360 -12.61 -14.18 7.04
N ASP A 361 -12.96 -13.99 8.33
CA ASP A 361 -12.02 -13.47 9.33
C ASP A 361 -10.77 -14.35 9.47
N ARG A 362 -10.94 -15.68 9.49
CA ARG A 362 -9.82 -16.63 9.61
C ARG A 362 -8.98 -16.71 8.35
N PHE A 363 -9.61 -16.63 7.18
CA PHE A 363 -8.90 -16.54 5.92
C PHE A 363 -8.09 -15.22 5.83
N LEU A 364 -8.67 -14.08 6.19
CA LEU A 364 -7.95 -12.80 6.21
C LEU A 364 -6.80 -12.79 7.22
N ALA A 365 -6.94 -13.46 8.37
CA ALA A 365 -5.84 -13.66 9.32
C ALA A 365 -4.67 -14.48 8.71
N TYR A 366 -4.99 -15.50 7.91
CA TYR A 366 -4.01 -16.31 7.17
C TYR A 366 -3.26 -15.45 6.15
N LEU A 367 -4.01 -14.66 5.37
CA LEU A 367 -3.45 -13.76 4.35
C LEU A 367 -2.57 -12.68 5.00
N GLU A 368 -3.05 -12.03 6.06
CA GLU A 368 -2.32 -11.06 6.87
C GLU A 368 -0.94 -11.59 7.27
N THR A 369 -0.91 -12.77 7.88
CA THR A 369 0.34 -13.38 8.36
C THR A 369 1.28 -13.71 7.21
N THR A 370 0.73 -14.17 6.08
CA THR A 370 1.53 -14.50 4.90
C THR A 370 2.14 -13.25 4.26
N VAL A 371 1.34 -12.20 4.05
CA VAL A 371 1.79 -10.91 3.51
C VAL A 371 2.83 -10.30 4.45
N ALA A 372 2.53 -10.18 5.74
CA ALA A 372 3.44 -9.61 6.73
C ALA A 372 4.78 -10.36 6.79
N THR A 373 4.76 -11.70 6.76
CA THR A 373 5.98 -12.51 6.79
C THR A 373 6.81 -12.32 5.52
N PHE A 374 6.17 -12.34 4.35
CA PHE A 374 6.83 -12.14 3.08
C PHE A 374 7.46 -10.75 2.98
N VAL A 375 6.71 -9.71 3.35
CA VAL A 375 7.15 -8.33 3.35
C VAL A 375 8.30 -8.10 4.31
N GLY A 376 8.24 -8.67 5.53
CA GLY A 376 9.36 -8.62 6.46
C GLY A 376 10.64 -9.20 5.86
N VAL A 377 10.54 -10.31 5.12
CA VAL A 377 11.68 -10.87 4.37
C VAL A 377 12.18 -9.90 3.29
N VAL A 378 11.29 -9.28 2.50
CA VAL A 378 11.65 -8.29 1.47
C VAL A 378 12.42 -7.13 2.10
N LEU A 379 11.88 -6.51 3.15
CA LEU A 379 12.49 -5.39 3.87
C LEU A 379 13.86 -5.75 4.45
N ALA A 380 13.97 -6.93 5.04
CA ALA A 380 15.26 -7.39 5.54
C ALA A 380 16.28 -7.52 4.41
N THR A 381 15.90 -8.11 3.28
CA THR A 381 16.82 -8.30 2.14
C THR A 381 17.21 -6.99 1.47
N ALA A 382 16.29 -6.02 1.40
CA ALA A 382 16.55 -4.66 0.98
C ALA A 382 17.66 -4.02 1.83
N ARG A 383 17.52 -4.08 3.17
CA ARG A 383 18.54 -3.56 4.10
C ARG A 383 19.88 -4.28 4.05
N LEU A 384 19.89 -5.53 3.57
CA LEU A 384 21.12 -6.27 3.34
C LEU A 384 21.82 -5.90 2.03
N GLY A 385 21.27 -4.98 1.24
CA GLY A 385 21.84 -4.56 -0.04
C GLY A 385 21.73 -5.65 -1.11
N VAL A 386 20.68 -6.47 -1.06
CA VAL A 386 20.45 -7.47 -2.11
C VAL A 386 19.94 -6.77 -3.36
N GLU A 387 20.81 -6.64 -4.37
CA GLU A 387 20.40 -6.22 -5.71
C GLU A 387 19.43 -7.26 -6.29
N PHE A 388 18.19 -6.84 -6.56
CA PHE A 388 17.14 -7.74 -6.98
C PHE A 388 16.17 -7.06 -7.94
N GLU A 389 16.28 -7.44 -9.21
CA GLU A 389 15.36 -7.02 -10.25
C GLU A 389 14.29 -8.10 -10.43
N TYR A 390 13.07 -7.83 -9.95
CA TYR A 390 11.94 -8.77 -10.08
C TYR A 390 11.70 -9.17 -11.54
N ASN A 391 11.95 -8.26 -12.48
CA ASN A 391 11.62 -8.40 -13.89
C ASN A 391 12.34 -9.58 -14.55
N ASP A 392 13.56 -9.90 -14.14
CA ASP A 392 14.32 -11.06 -14.64
C ASP A 392 13.67 -12.41 -14.34
N TYR A 393 12.73 -12.43 -13.38
CA TYR A 393 12.22 -13.66 -12.78
C TYR A 393 10.67 -13.73 -12.74
N LEU A 394 9.97 -12.64 -13.04
CA LEU A 394 8.51 -12.61 -13.15
C LEU A 394 8.00 -13.22 -14.47
N ALA A 395 6.85 -13.90 -14.41
CA ALA A 395 6.12 -14.29 -15.59
C ALA A 395 5.45 -13.06 -16.24
N PRO A 396 5.16 -13.07 -17.57
CA PRO A 396 4.58 -11.93 -18.27
C PRO A 396 3.33 -11.34 -17.58
N ARG A 397 2.37 -12.19 -17.21
CA ARG A 397 1.12 -11.78 -16.53
C ARG A 397 1.34 -10.94 -15.27
N ASP A 398 2.35 -11.27 -14.46
CA ASP A 398 2.60 -10.56 -13.20
C ASP A 398 3.29 -9.21 -13.43
N ARG A 399 3.92 -9.02 -14.60
CA ARG A 399 4.45 -7.72 -15.04
C ARG A 399 3.33 -6.78 -15.46
N ASP A 400 2.31 -7.29 -16.16
CA ASP A 400 1.15 -6.48 -16.59
C ASP A 400 0.43 -5.84 -15.39
N ALA A 401 0.28 -6.60 -14.30
CA ALA A 401 -0.27 -6.08 -13.05
C ALA A 401 0.59 -4.97 -12.42
N ALA A 402 1.92 -5.11 -12.45
CA ALA A 402 2.83 -4.06 -11.99
C ALA A 402 2.74 -2.80 -12.87
N VAL A 403 2.55 -2.98 -14.19
CA VAL A 403 2.35 -1.87 -15.13
C VAL A 403 1.03 -1.14 -14.85
N ALA A 404 -0.06 -1.85 -14.56
CA ALA A 404 -1.33 -1.21 -14.19
C ALA A 404 -1.17 -0.32 -12.93
N LEU A 405 -0.57 -0.85 -11.86
CA LEU A 405 -0.26 -0.07 -10.66
C LEU A 405 0.56 1.19 -10.97
N PHE A 406 1.56 1.05 -11.84
CA PHE A 406 2.43 2.15 -12.24
C PHE A 406 1.71 3.19 -13.12
N LEU A 407 0.91 2.77 -14.11
CA LEU A 407 0.08 3.64 -14.94
C LEU A 407 -0.91 4.44 -14.09
N GLY A 408 -1.47 3.83 -13.04
CA GLY A 408 -2.29 4.52 -12.05
C GLY A 408 -1.58 5.72 -11.41
N ALA A 409 -0.27 5.64 -11.16
CA ALA A 409 0.50 6.77 -10.61
C ALA A 409 0.61 7.96 -11.58
N PHE A 410 0.34 7.75 -12.86
CA PHE A 410 0.21 8.76 -13.92
C PHE A 410 -1.25 9.15 -14.19
N ASP A 411 -2.19 8.76 -13.31
CA ASP A 411 -3.64 8.96 -13.48
C ASP A 411 -4.23 8.25 -14.71
N LEU A 412 -3.54 7.21 -15.18
CA LEU A 412 -3.97 6.40 -16.32
C LEU A 412 -4.65 5.11 -15.85
N ARG A 413 -5.69 4.72 -16.58
CA ARG A 413 -6.35 3.42 -16.49
C ARG A 413 -5.82 2.50 -17.58
N SER A 414 -5.18 1.40 -17.21
CA SER A 414 -4.74 0.38 -18.16
C SER A 414 -5.92 -0.42 -18.72
N GLU A 415 -6.04 -0.48 -20.05
CA GLU A 415 -7.02 -1.33 -20.76
C GLU A 415 -6.37 -2.64 -21.23
N SER A 416 -5.18 -2.57 -21.82
CA SER A 416 -4.36 -3.75 -22.13
C SER A 416 -2.87 -3.46 -22.11
N VAL A 417 -2.10 -4.51 -21.83
CA VAL A 417 -0.64 -4.54 -21.91
C VAL A 417 -0.29 -5.78 -22.71
N ASP A 418 0.25 -5.58 -23.90
CA ASP A 418 0.55 -6.63 -24.85
C ASP A 418 2.05 -6.62 -25.17
N VAL A 419 2.68 -7.80 -25.14
CA VAL A 419 4.07 -7.98 -25.56
C VAL A 419 4.08 -8.85 -26.81
N LEU A 420 4.48 -8.26 -27.94
CA LEU A 420 4.59 -8.92 -29.23
C LEU A 420 6.06 -8.92 -29.66
N ASP A 421 6.67 -10.10 -29.69
CA ASP A 421 8.10 -10.28 -29.95
C ASP A 421 8.98 -9.42 -29.03
N ASN A 422 9.52 -8.32 -29.56
CA ASN A 422 10.42 -7.38 -28.86
C ASN A 422 9.74 -6.01 -28.59
N ASP A 423 8.44 -5.91 -28.84
CA ASP A 423 7.67 -4.67 -28.74
C ASP A 423 6.65 -4.75 -27.60
N LEU A 424 6.61 -3.70 -26.78
CA LEU A 424 5.59 -3.47 -25.76
C LEU A 424 4.50 -2.57 -26.34
N ILE A 425 3.24 -2.96 -26.18
CA ILE A 425 2.07 -2.16 -26.58
C ILE A 425 1.18 -1.98 -25.36
N ILE A 426 0.90 -0.73 -25.01
CA ILE A 426 0.03 -0.37 -23.88
C ILE A 426 -1.14 0.43 -24.43
N TYR A 427 -2.35 0.06 -24.04
CA TYR A 427 -3.56 0.84 -24.24
C TYR A 427 -4.07 1.32 -22.89
N ALA A 428 -4.28 2.62 -22.77
CA ALA A 428 -4.73 3.25 -21.54
C ALA A 428 -5.77 4.36 -21.80
N GLN A 429 -6.51 4.73 -20.76
CA GLN A 429 -7.46 5.83 -20.76
C GLN A 429 -7.13 6.80 -19.62
N GLY A 430 -7.21 8.11 -19.85
CA GLY A 430 -6.89 9.09 -18.81
C GLY A 430 -6.55 10.48 -19.33
N PRO A 431 -6.00 11.36 -18.48
CA PRO A 431 -5.39 12.61 -18.94
C PRO A 431 -4.13 12.33 -19.76
N GLU A 432 -3.63 13.36 -20.45
CA GLU A 432 -2.33 13.26 -21.13
C GLU A 432 -1.21 13.15 -20.09
N PRO A 433 -0.37 12.09 -20.13
CA PRO A 433 0.71 11.91 -19.18
C PRO A 433 1.98 12.64 -19.63
N ASP A 434 2.94 12.78 -18.71
CA ASP A 434 4.32 13.06 -19.09
C ASP A 434 4.92 11.82 -19.78
N TRP A 435 4.89 11.82 -21.12
CA TRP A 435 5.26 10.67 -21.96
C TRP A 435 6.69 10.16 -21.74
N MET A 436 7.65 11.08 -21.60
CA MET A 436 9.07 10.74 -21.49
C MET A 436 9.40 10.06 -20.13
N PRO A 437 8.97 10.60 -18.96
CA PRO A 437 9.08 9.89 -17.68
C PRO A 437 8.37 8.53 -17.67
N LEU A 438 7.17 8.45 -18.25
CA LEU A 438 6.41 7.20 -18.34
C LEU A 438 7.21 6.12 -19.08
N ALA A 439 7.77 6.47 -20.25
CA ALA A 439 8.59 5.54 -21.03
C ALA A 439 9.93 5.20 -20.38
N ALA A 440 10.56 6.16 -19.70
CA ALA A 440 11.79 5.91 -18.94
C ALA A 440 11.57 4.82 -17.88
N ALA A 441 10.49 4.91 -17.11
CA ALA A 441 10.16 3.91 -16.12
C ALA A 441 9.80 2.54 -16.73
N LEU A 442 9.01 2.52 -17.81
CA LEU A 442 8.70 1.29 -18.53
C LEU A 442 9.97 0.60 -19.05
N SER A 443 11.00 1.37 -19.45
CA SER A 443 12.27 0.80 -19.88
C SER A 443 12.98 -0.03 -18.79
N VAL A 444 12.81 0.35 -17.52
CA VAL A 444 13.36 -0.36 -16.35
C VAL A 444 12.48 -1.55 -15.95
N MET A 445 11.17 -1.47 -16.22
CA MET A 445 10.22 -2.54 -15.89
C MET A 445 10.31 -3.76 -16.81
N TYR A 446 10.86 -3.60 -18.01
CA TYR A 446 10.92 -4.67 -19.01
C TYR A 446 12.36 -5.13 -19.29
N PRO A 447 12.57 -6.44 -19.54
CA PRO A 447 13.89 -6.98 -19.84
C PRO A 447 14.45 -6.39 -21.14
N ASN A 448 15.78 -6.44 -21.30
CA ASN A 448 16.51 -5.93 -22.48
C ASN A 448 16.08 -6.58 -23.81
N SER A 449 15.33 -7.68 -23.79
CA SER A 449 14.74 -8.25 -25.00
C SER A 449 13.62 -7.39 -25.59
N ILE A 450 12.98 -6.53 -24.79
CA ILE A 450 11.93 -5.62 -25.24
C ILE A 450 12.55 -4.27 -25.54
N THR A 451 12.63 -3.93 -26.82
CA THR A 451 13.46 -2.82 -27.32
C THR A 451 12.64 -1.56 -27.65
N ARG A 452 11.33 -1.71 -27.84
CA ARG A 452 10.43 -0.64 -28.27
C ARG A 452 9.14 -0.65 -27.44
N ALA A 453 8.56 0.52 -27.22
CA ALA A 453 7.24 0.68 -26.63
C ALA A 453 6.33 1.53 -27.53
N THR A 454 5.06 1.16 -27.57
CA THR A 454 3.95 1.93 -28.14
C THR A 454 2.90 2.11 -27.06
N ILE A 455 2.67 3.35 -26.64
CA ILE A 455 1.73 3.71 -25.59
C ILE A 455 0.61 4.52 -26.23
N ARG A 456 -0.61 3.99 -26.17
CA ARG A 456 -1.81 4.67 -26.67
C ARG A 456 -2.67 5.11 -25.52
N VAL A 457 -2.94 6.40 -25.44
CA VAL A 457 -3.78 7.00 -24.39
C VAL A 457 -5.00 7.63 -25.03
N VAL A 458 -6.18 7.11 -24.70
CA VAL A 458 -7.45 7.73 -25.06
C VAL A 458 -7.81 8.76 -24.00
N THR A 459 -7.76 10.03 -24.38
CA THR A 459 -8.24 11.13 -23.54
C THR A 459 -9.72 11.40 -23.83
N ARG A 460 -10.33 12.36 -23.13
CA ARG A 460 -11.73 12.77 -23.39
C ARG A 460 -11.96 13.33 -24.80
N ALA A 461 -10.92 13.85 -25.45
CA ALA A 461 -11.03 14.58 -26.71
C ALA A 461 -10.37 13.86 -27.89
N THR A 462 -9.27 13.15 -27.64
CA THR A 462 -8.37 12.62 -28.66
C THR A 462 -7.65 11.35 -28.18
N GLU A 463 -7.35 10.45 -29.10
CA GLU A 463 -6.39 9.37 -28.88
C GLU A 463 -4.99 9.88 -29.23
N HIS A 464 -4.04 9.69 -28.32
CA HIS A 464 -2.63 9.97 -28.54
C HIS A 464 -1.84 8.67 -28.60
N SER A 465 -0.83 8.61 -29.47
CA SER A 465 0.04 7.47 -29.66
C SER A 465 1.51 7.89 -29.53
N PHE A 466 2.14 7.45 -28.44
CA PHE A 466 3.56 7.64 -28.22
C PHE A 466 4.35 6.37 -28.53
N VAL A 467 5.33 6.47 -29.42
CA VAL A 467 6.19 5.38 -29.85
C VAL A 467 7.62 5.71 -29.50
N THR A 468 8.35 4.81 -28.86
CA THR A 468 9.75 5.09 -28.45
C THR A 468 10.62 3.84 -28.33
N SER A 469 11.93 4.04 -28.27
CA SER A 469 12.93 3.00 -28.00
C SER A 469 13.24 2.90 -26.51
N LEU A 470 12.90 1.78 -25.89
CA LEU A 470 13.25 1.48 -24.50
C LEU A 470 14.76 1.31 -24.32
N ASP A 471 15.46 0.78 -25.33
CA ASP A 471 16.92 0.63 -25.28
C ASP A 471 17.64 1.98 -25.20
N ARG A 472 17.13 3.01 -25.89
CA ARG A 472 17.67 4.37 -25.80
C ARG A 472 17.51 4.93 -24.39
N PHE A 473 16.36 4.73 -23.75
CA PHE A 473 16.19 5.09 -22.35
C PHE A 473 17.24 4.38 -21.50
N ARG A 474 17.29 3.05 -21.49
CA ARG A 474 18.29 2.28 -20.71
C ARG A 474 19.74 2.73 -20.93
N THR A 475 20.10 3.02 -22.18
CA THR A 475 21.47 3.42 -22.54
C THR A 475 21.83 4.83 -22.04
N TYR A 476 20.87 5.76 -22.04
CA TYR A 476 21.15 7.19 -21.83
C TYR A 476 20.60 7.74 -20.52
N THR A 477 19.70 7.04 -19.83
CA THR A 477 19.25 7.43 -18.49
C THR A 477 20.19 6.92 -17.41
N ASP A 478 20.79 5.73 -17.59
CA ASP A 478 21.73 5.19 -16.60
C ASP A 478 23.02 6.04 -16.56
N GLY A 479 23.34 6.56 -15.37
CA GLY A 479 24.50 7.42 -15.16
C GLY A 479 24.42 8.82 -15.79
N ILE A 480 23.25 9.28 -16.28
CA ILE A 480 23.11 10.60 -16.92
C ILE A 480 23.56 11.77 -16.03
N GLU A 481 23.39 11.62 -14.72
CA GLU A 481 23.79 12.61 -13.70
C GLU A 481 25.31 12.75 -13.56
N THR A 482 26.06 11.72 -13.98
CA THR A 482 27.53 11.72 -13.95
C THR A 482 28.15 12.28 -15.24
N LEU A 483 27.31 12.56 -16.25
CA LEU A 483 27.74 13.10 -17.53
C LEU A 483 27.86 14.63 -17.46
N GLY A 484 28.78 15.19 -18.26
CA GLY A 484 28.82 16.63 -18.50
C GLY A 484 27.58 17.12 -19.26
N ALA A 485 27.22 18.38 -19.11
CA ALA A 485 25.98 18.97 -19.65
C ALA A 485 25.75 18.66 -21.16
N LYS A 486 26.79 18.78 -22.01
CA LYS A 486 26.68 18.49 -23.46
C LYS A 486 26.34 17.02 -23.73
N GLN A 487 26.85 16.10 -22.93
CA GLN A 487 26.61 14.66 -23.05
C GLN A 487 25.22 14.29 -22.53
N SER A 488 24.74 14.92 -21.46
CA SER A 488 23.37 14.77 -20.98
C SER A 488 22.36 15.29 -22.01
N ILE A 489 22.61 16.46 -22.62
CA ILE A 489 21.80 16.99 -23.73
C ILE A 489 21.76 16.00 -24.90
N LEU A 490 22.92 15.46 -25.31
CA LEU A 490 22.97 14.47 -26.38
C LEU A 490 22.22 13.17 -26.03
N GLY A 491 22.24 12.76 -24.77
CA GLY A 491 21.46 11.60 -24.29
C GLY A 491 19.96 11.84 -24.42
N ILE A 492 19.47 12.98 -23.93
CA ILE A 492 18.06 13.39 -24.03
C ILE A 492 17.64 13.48 -25.50
N ILE A 493 18.47 14.10 -26.35
CA ILE A 493 18.21 14.22 -27.79
C ILE A 493 18.19 12.85 -28.48
N ALA A 494 19.06 11.91 -28.07
CA ALA A 494 19.04 10.55 -28.60
C ALA A 494 17.73 9.83 -28.28
N ILE A 495 17.20 10.01 -27.06
CA ILE A 495 15.91 9.43 -26.65
C ILE A 495 14.77 10.10 -27.44
N ALA A 496 14.75 11.43 -27.50
CA ALA A 496 13.71 12.17 -28.22
C ALA A 496 13.69 11.87 -29.72
N ALA A 497 14.87 11.72 -30.34
CA ALA A 497 14.98 11.38 -31.76
C ALA A 497 14.40 10.00 -32.10
N ALA A 498 14.52 9.05 -31.18
CA ALA A 498 13.94 7.72 -31.29
C ALA A 498 12.47 7.64 -30.85
N SER A 499 11.86 8.80 -30.54
CA SER A 499 10.50 8.90 -30.03
C SER A 499 9.60 9.64 -31.02
N ARG A 500 8.31 9.29 -31.04
CA ARG A 500 7.26 9.97 -31.80
C ARG A 500 5.98 10.07 -30.97
N LEU A 501 5.43 11.27 -30.85
CA LEU A 501 4.10 11.52 -30.29
C LEU A 501 3.18 11.90 -31.45
N ASP A 502 2.17 11.08 -31.72
CA ASP A 502 1.23 11.27 -32.84
C ASP A 502 1.90 11.38 -34.22
N GLY A 503 3.08 10.78 -34.35
CA GLY A 503 3.89 10.82 -35.58
C GLY A 503 4.93 11.95 -35.62
N ASP A 504 4.86 12.90 -34.68
CA ASP A 504 5.76 14.06 -34.61
C ASP A 504 6.84 13.89 -33.52
N SER A 505 7.87 14.73 -33.57
CA SER A 505 8.91 14.80 -32.52
C SER A 505 8.28 15.25 -31.19
N PRO A 506 8.59 14.59 -30.04
CA PRO A 506 8.13 15.06 -28.74
C PRO A 506 8.81 16.36 -28.28
N LEU A 507 9.93 16.74 -28.93
CA LEU A 507 10.57 18.04 -28.72
C LEU A 507 10.08 19.06 -29.75
N SER A 508 9.82 20.27 -29.27
CA SER A 508 9.54 21.45 -30.09
C SER A 508 10.76 21.88 -30.93
N GLU A 509 10.53 22.65 -31.99
CA GLU A 509 11.62 23.22 -32.81
C GLU A 509 12.58 24.07 -31.97
N ASP A 510 12.06 24.87 -31.03
CA ASP A 510 12.87 25.70 -30.13
C ASP A 510 13.76 24.86 -29.18
N GLU A 511 13.31 23.68 -28.75
CA GLU A 511 14.12 22.76 -27.94
C GLU A 511 15.24 22.13 -28.77
N TRP A 512 14.92 21.74 -30.00
CA TRP A 512 15.90 21.26 -30.98
C TRP A 512 16.97 22.31 -31.27
N ASP A 513 16.59 23.56 -31.46
CA ASP A 513 17.51 24.66 -31.74
C ASP A 513 18.37 25.02 -30.53
N ARG A 514 17.80 25.03 -29.31
CA ARG A 514 18.56 25.22 -28.07
C ARG A 514 19.58 24.11 -27.87
N ALA A 515 19.20 22.86 -28.09
CA ALA A 515 20.12 21.73 -28.02
C ALA A 515 21.20 21.83 -29.11
N ALA A 516 20.84 22.26 -30.32
CA ALA A 516 21.78 22.45 -31.41
C ALA A 516 22.81 23.55 -31.07
N GLY A 517 22.37 24.70 -30.57
CA GLY A 517 23.26 25.78 -30.11
C GLY A 517 24.23 25.27 -29.04
N ALA A 518 23.74 24.62 -27.99
CA ALA A 518 24.59 24.13 -26.89
C ALA A 518 25.67 23.12 -27.33
N ILE A 519 25.42 22.34 -28.39
CA ILE A 519 26.35 21.33 -28.91
C ILE A 519 27.27 21.88 -30.01
N ILE A 520 26.73 22.73 -30.89
CA ILE A 520 27.46 23.32 -32.01
C ILE A 520 28.39 24.42 -31.52
N ASP A 521 27.94 25.24 -30.57
CA ASP A 521 28.74 26.32 -30.01
C ASP A 521 29.92 25.73 -29.24
N ARG A 522 31.12 25.98 -29.78
CA ARG A 522 32.38 25.51 -29.21
C ARG A 522 32.88 26.53 -28.21
N GLU A 523 33.17 26.08 -26.99
CA GLU A 523 33.76 26.94 -25.96
C GLU A 523 35.29 26.97 -26.07
N GLU A 524 35.89 28.06 -25.60
CA GLU A 524 37.34 28.24 -25.59
C GLU A 524 37.97 27.26 -24.58
N GLY A 525 38.60 26.18 -25.09
CA GLY A 525 39.15 25.09 -24.27
C GLY A 525 38.55 23.71 -24.56
N ASP A 526 37.46 23.63 -25.34
CA ASP A 526 36.85 22.36 -25.72
C ASP A 526 37.80 21.48 -26.56
N ASP A 527 37.91 20.20 -26.21
CA ASP A 527 38.58 19.19 -27.04
C ASP A 527 37.88 19.08 -28.39
N LEU A 528 38.62 19.44 -29.44
CA LEU A 528 38.12 19.45 -30.80
C LEU A 528 37.62 18.06 -31.25
N ARG A 529 38.26 16.97 -30.82
CA ARG A 529 37.83 15.61 -31.19
C ARG A 529 36.49 15.26 -30.54
N ALA A 530 36.34 15.58 -29.25
CA ALA A 530 35.08 15.42 -28.55
C ALA A 530 33.97 16.27 -29.17
N TRP A 531 34.25 17.54 -29.49
CA TRP A 531 33.28 18.42 -30.16
C TRP A 531 32.83 17.87 -31.53
N VAL A 532 33.76 17.47 -32.41
CA VAL A 532 33.41 16.87 -33.71
C VAL A 532 32.55 15.61 -33.53
N ARG A 533 32.86 14.76 -32.56
CA ARG A 533 32.06 13.56 -32.25
C ARG A 533 30.65 13.93 -31.80
N ASN A 534 30.51 14.93 -30.93
CA ASN A 534 29.24 15.41 -30.41
C ASN A 534 28.35 16.00 -31.52
N VAL A 535 28.90 16.86 -32.39
CA VAL A 535 28.17 17.43 -33.53
C VAL A 535 27.77 16.35 -34.54
N ARG A 536 28.61 15.33 -34.76
CA ARG A 536 28.26 14.17 -35.60
C ARG A 536 27.12 13.34 -35.00
N ALA A 537 27.13 13.13 -33.68
CA ALA A 537 26.08 12.42 -32.97
C ALA A 537 24.75 13.19 -33.07
N LEU A 538 24.75 14.49 -32.75
CA LEU A 538 23.58 15.37 -32.89
C LEU A 538 23.02 15.33 -34.32
N ARG A 539 23.88 15.42 -35.33
CA ARG A 539 23.45 15.31 -36.74
C ARG A 539 22.78 13.97 -37.04
N GLY A 540 23.28 12.88 -36.46
CA GLY A 540 22.68 11.55 -36.57
C GLY A 540 21.27 11.53 -36.00
N TYR A 541 21.11 12.01 -34.77
CA TYR A 541 19.83 12.08 -34.08
C TYR A 541 18.84 13.02 -34.77
N ALA A 542 19.28 14.19 -35.24
CA ALA A 542 18.42 15.10 -36.00
C ALA A 542 17.90 14.47 -37.29
N ARG A 543 18.71 13.64 -37.98
CA ARG A 543 18.26 12.88 -39.16
C ARG A 543 17.26 11.79 -38.80
N GLU A 544 17.50 11.08 -37.70
CA GLU A 544 16.59 10.06 -37.17
C GLU A 544 15.23 10.69 -36.77
N ALA A 545 15.25 11.91 -36.24
CA ALA A 545 14.08 12.71 -35.91
C ALA A 545 13.45 13.45 -37.11
N GLU A 546 13.99 13.30 -38.32
CA GLU A 546 13.58 14.04 -39.53
C GLU A 546 13.71 15.58 -39.45
N ASN A 547 14.47 16.10 -38.48
CA ASN A 547 14.76 17.52 -38.32
C ASN A 547 15.89 17.96 -39.28
N ALA A 548 15.50 18.32 -40.51
CA ALA A 548 16.42 18.75 -41.56
C ALA A 548 17.17 20.05 -41.22
N HIS A 549 16.55 20.94 -40.42
CA HIS A 549 17.14 22.22 -40.02
C HIS A 549 18.40 22.01 -39.17
N VAL A 550 18.27 21.30 -38.05
CA VAL A 550 19.38 21.00 -37.13
C VAL A 550 20.44 20.12 -37.81
N ALA A 551 20.02 19.13 -38.61
CA ALA A 551 20.95 18.30 -39.36
C ALA A 551 21.82 19.14 -40.33
N SER A 552 21.23 20.15 -40.97
CA SER A 552 21.93 21.07 -41.86
C SER A 552 22.84 22.04 -41.11
N ALA A 553 22.40 22.55 -39.95
CA ALA A 553 23.24 23.37 -39.06
C ALA A 553 24.52 22.62 -38.63
N CYS A 554 24.40 21.35 -38.25
CA CYS A 554 25.55 20.51 -37.92
C CYS A 554 26.51 20.30 -39.10
N VAL A 555 25.98 20.16 -40.33
CA VAL A 555 26.82 20.04 -41.54
C VAL A 555 27.60 21.33 -41.79
N ARG A 556 26.97 22.50 -41.64
CA ARG A 556 27.65 23.80 -41.77
C ARG A 556 28.76 23.95 -40.73
N ALA A 557 28.46 23.71 -39.45
CA ALA A 557 29.46 23.79 -38.38
C ALA A 557 30.68 22.88 -38.63
N LEU A 558 30.47 21.64 -39.08
CA LEU A 558 31.57 20.73 -39.43
C LEU A 558 32.35 21.15 -40.68
N ALA A 559 31.71 21.86 -41.61
CA ALA A 559 32.34 22.38 -42.82
C ALA A 559 33.16 23.64 -42.53
N ASP A 560 32.68 24.53 -41.65
CA ASP A 560 33.38 25.74 -41.24
C ASP A 560 34.67 25.43 -40.49
N LEU A 561 34.75 24.29 -39.79
CA LEU A 561 36.00 23.79 -39.20
C LEU A 561 37.07 23.40 -40.24
N ARG A 562 36.67 23.08 -41.48
CA ARG A 562 37.59 22.67 -42.55
C ARG A 562 38.15 23.85 -43.34
N ARG A 563 37.58 25.04 -43.15
CA ARG A 563 38.02 26.31 -43.72
C ARG A 563 38.93 27.01 -42.73
#